data_AF-A0ABC9B2V5-F1
#
_entry.id   AF-A0ABC9B2V5-F1
#
_cell.length_a   1.000
_cell.length_b   1.000
_cell.length_c   1.000
_cell.angle_alpha   90.00
_cell.angle_beta   90.00
_cell.angle_gamma   90.00
#
_symmetry.space_group_name_H-M   'P 1'
#
loop_
_entity.id
_entity.type
_entity.pdbx_description
1 polymer ?
#
loop_
_entity_poly.entity_id
_entity_poly.type
_entity_poly.pdbx_seq_one_letter_code
_entity_poly.pdbx_strand_id
1 'polypeptide(L)'
;MAASISGSCTCYPSVGVALARGTRRSRTTAIRSSFAPCSPPRIGSKWPELQGARDWDGLLSPLDVALRGELVRYGEFVRAAYASFDGRAAPSYGSCMFPSRSLLRRAGLPETGYQVTRLLHAASTSAPAWLMSLPCSSSSYIGYVAVCDDVDEIERLGRRDVVVAFRGTATCGEWLDNFKSSLTRLRPLSGEDEEDPMVEAGFWRLFTAPGEAHGSLQQQVRDEVRRIIHEYGGKGMPPLSITITGHSLGAALAVLSAYEITTAAARSNDDAAPPMVTAVSFGGPRVGNEAFRRRLEESGGKVLRVVNSDDIVTKVPGFRVDDDCSGEPAKRNKARVLPRWLVQKMGWAYSDVGSELRLSSQDSAPNVNVVASHDLDLYLKLVAASACEDYIRQ
;
A
#
# COMPACT_ATOMS: atom_id res chain seq x y z
N MET A 1 14.85 -2.75 -51.90
CA MET A 1 15.65 -3.69 -51.09
C MET A 1 16.69 -2.90 -50.31
N ALA A 2 16.87 -3.27 -49.04
CA ALA A 2 17.97 -2.94 -48.12
C ALA A 2 18.16 -1.48 -47.66
N ALA A 3 17.80 -1.26 -46.40
CA ALA A 3 18.35 -0.26 -45.49
C ALA A 3 19.64 -0.78 -44.81
N SER A 4 20.15 -0.02 -43.82
CA SER A 4 21.20 -0.32 -42.82
C SER A 4 22.61 0.20 -43.22
N ILE A 5 23.48 0.80 -42.40
CA ILE A 5 23.62 1.01 -40.93
C ILE A 5 24.46 2.30 -40.75
N SER A 6 24.17 3.14 -39.76
CA SER A 6 25.22 3.97 -39.14
C SER A 6 25.10 3.89 -37.62
N GLY A 7 26.03 3.17 -37.00
CA GLY A 7 26.16 3.07 -35.56
C GLY A 7 26.64 4.38 -34.96
N SER A 8 26.13 4.72 -33.77
CA SER A 8 26.68 5.76 -32.91
C SER A 8 27.12 5.14 -31.59
N CYS A 9 28.32 5.56 -31.18
CA CYS A 9 29.13 4.98 -30.12
C CYS A 9 28.52 5.17 -28.73
N THR A 10 28.59 4.11 -27.92
CA THR A 10 28.38 4.14 -26.48
C THR A 10 29.65 4.58 -25.77
N CYS A 11 29.57 5.68 -25.00
CA CYS A 11 30.62 6.10 -24.08
C CYS A 11 30.30 5.59 -22.67
N TYR A 12 31.14 4.69 -22.16
CA TYR A 12 31.21 4.33 -20.74
C TYR A 12 32.01 5.40 -19.96
N PRO A 13 31.71 5.60 -18.66
CA PRO A 13 32.74 6.03 -17.72
C PRO A 13 33.05 4.96 -16.68
N SER A 14 34.34 4.68 -16.62
CA SER A 14 35.11 3.89 -15.68
C SER A 14 35.15 4.47 -14.26
N VAL A 15 35.25 3.57 -13.27
CA VAL A 15 35.43 3.88 -11.84
C VAL A 15 36.84 4.41 -11.59
N GLY A 16 36.95 5.69 -11.22
CA GLY A 16 38.19 6.31 -10.77
C GLY A 16 38.19 6.51 -9.25
N VAL A 17 39.04 5.76 -8.54
CA VAL A 17 39.30 5.96 -7.11
C VAL A 17 40.30 7.11 -6.95
N ALA A 18 39.86 8.24 -6.41
CA ALA A 18 40.76 9.32 -5.98
C ALA A 18 40.99 9.23 -4.46
N LEU A 19 42.18 8.79 -4.06
CA LEU A 19 42.68 8.86 -2.69
C LEU A 19 43.14 10.29 -2.38
N ALA A 20 42.43 10.98 -1.49
CA ALA A 20 42.88 12.23 -0.89
C ALA A 20 43.09 12.05 0.62
N ARG A 21 44.34 12.22 1.07
CA ARG A 21 44.75 12.31 2.47
C ARG A 21 44.31 13.66 3.05
N GLY A 22 43.72 13.67 4.25
CA GLY A 22 43.83 14.80 5.18
C GLY A 22 42.53 15.37 5.78
N THR A 23 42.42 15.24 7.10
CA THR A 23 41.63 16.01 8.09
C THR A 23 40.14 15.66 8.31
N ARG A 24 39.86 15.24 9.55
CA ARG A 24 38.57 14.87 10.15
C ARG A 24 37.56 16.01 10.10
N ARG A 25 36.45 15.80 9.39
CA ARG A 25 35.13 16.36 9.70
C ARG A 25 34.08 15.31 9.31
N SER A 26 33.26 14.91 10.28
CA SER A 26 32.15 13.97 10.08
C SER A 26 31.17 14.56 9.06
N ARG A 27 31.16 14.00 7.85
CA ARG A 27 30.17 14.27 6.80
C ARG A 27 29.26 13.06 6.74
N THR A 28 28.02 13.24 7.14
CA THR A 28 26.91 12.33 6.83
C THR A 28 26.79 12.22 5.31
N THR A 29 27.21 11.09 4.77
CA THR A 29 27.08 10.76 3.35
C THR A 29 25.60 10.51 3.07
N ALA A 30 24.90 11.51 2.54
CA ALA A 30 23.59 11.30 1.96
C ALA A 30 23.77 10.39 0.73
N ILE A 31 23.34 9.13 0.85
CA ILE A 31 23.24 8.22 -0.28
C ILE A 31 22.11 8.77 -1.16
N ARG A 32 22.48 9.55 -2.18
CA ARG A 32 21.56 9.89 -3.27
C ARG A 32 21.27 8.60 -4.01
N SER A 33 20.02 8.17 -3.95
CA SER A 33 19.46 7.16 -4.84
C SER A 33 19.71 7.59 -6.28
N SER A 34 20.62 6.91 -6.98
CA SER A 34 20.95 7.18 -8.38
C SER A 34 19.99 6.41 -9.29
N PHE A 35 18.71 6.74 -9.24
CA PHE A 35 17.83 6.47 -10.37
C PHE A 35 17.89 7.71 -11.27
N ALA A 36 18.51 7.58 -12.44
CA ALA A 36 18.43 8.61 -13.46
C ALA A 36 16.93 8.85 -13.79
N PRO A 37 16.46 10.10 -13.90
CA PRO A 37 15.07 10.37 -14.23
C PRO A 37 14.85 10.06 -15.71
N CYS A 38 14.56 8.79 -16.02
CA CYS A 38 13.84 8.46 -17.23
C CYS A 38 12.46 9.09 -17.08
N SER A 39 12.05 9.93 -18.03
CA SER A 39 10.70 10.50 -18.01
C SER A 39 9.69 9.38 -17.83
N PRO A 40 8.76 9.48 -16.86
CA PRO A 40 7.83 8.40 -16.57
C PRO A 40 7.04 8.06 -17.84
N PRO A 41 6.83 6.77 -18.15
CA PRO A 41 6.17 6.37 -19.39
C PRO A 41 4.79 7.01 -19.48
N ARG A 42 4.39 7.43 -20.69
CA ARG A 42 3.02 7.85 -20.96
C ARG A 42 2.10 6.65 -20.84
N ILE A 43 1.15 6.72 -19.91
CA ILE A 43 0.17 5.67 -19.66
C ILE A 43 -1.01 5.84 -20.62
N GLY A 44 -1.56 7.06 -20.71
CA GLY A 44 -2.66 7.39 -21.60
C GLY A 44 -3.81 6.39 -21.49
N SER A 45 -4.30 5.89 -22.62
CA SER A 45 -5.46 4.98 -22.69
C SER A 45 -5.26 3.62 -22.00
N LYS A 46 -4.02 3.22 -21.66
CA LYS A 46 -3.74 1.95 -20.97
C LYS A 46 -4.01 2.00 -19.46
N TRP A 47 -4.35 3.17 -18.93
CA TRP A 47 -4.54 3.36 -17.50
C TRP A 47 -5.53 2.41 -16.84
N PRO A 48 -6.66 1.99 -17.48
CA PRO A 48 -7.59 1.10 -16.83
C PRO A 48 -6.99 -0.28 -16.58
N GLU A 49 -6.17 -0.76 -17.51
CA GLU A 49 -5.48 -2.04 -17.39
C GLU A 49 -4.46 -2.02 -16.24
N LEU A 50 -3.67 -0.94 -16.12
CA LEU A 50 -2.72 -0.75 -15.03
C LEU A 50 -3.38 -0.61 -13.65
N GLN A 51 -4.66 -0.20 -13.61
CA GLN A 51 -5.46 -0.12 -12.40
C GLN A 51 -6.29 -1.40 -12.12
N GLY A 52 -6.11 -2.45 -12.92
CA GLY A 52 -6.69 -3.77 -12.64
C GLY A 52 -8.05 -4.02 -13.29
N ALA A 53 -8.41 -3.32 -14.37
CA ALA A 53 -9.66 -3.59 -15.09
C ALA A 53 -9.81 -5.06 -15.52
N ARG A 54 -8.69 -5.77 -15.75
CA ARG A 54 -8.62 -7.22 -16.01
C ARG A 54 -7.79 -7.97 -14.95
N ASP A 55 -7.84 -7.52 -13.71
CA ASP A 55 -7.15 -8.16 -12.57
C ASP A 55 -5.65 -8.37 -12.78
N TRP A 56 -5.04 -7.46 -13.57
CA TRP A 56 -3.63 -7.47 -13.98
C TRP A 56 -3.21 -8.74 -14.75
N ASP A 57 -4.15 -9.41 -15.42
CA ASP A 57 -3.86 -10.56 -16.29
C ASP A 57 -2.82 -10.20 -17.34
N GLY A 58 -1.77 -11.03 -17.43
CA GLY A 58 -0.62 -10.82 -18.31
C GLY A 58 0.33 -9.66 -17.94
N LEU A 59 0.12 -8.94 -16.82
CA LEU A 59 0.96 -7.79 -16.43
C LEU A 59 1.93 -8.09 -15.27
N LEU A 60 1.76 -9.22 -14.57
CA LEU A 60 2.52 -9.53 -13.35
C LEU A 60 3.73 -10.45 -13.57
N SER A 61 3.75 -11.24 -14.65
CA SER A 61 4.81 -12.20 -14.96
C SER A 61 4.97 -12.40 -16.47
N PRO A 62 5.96 -11.75 -17.13
CA PRO A 62 6.88 -10.78 -16.56
C PRO A 62 6.18 -9.48 -16.14
N LEU A 63 6.78 -8.72 -15.21
CA LEU A 63 6.19 -7.48 -14.72
C LEU A 63 6.24 -6.39 -15.81
N ASP A 64 5.07 -5.91 -16.23
CA ASP A 64 4.95 -4.85 -17.23
C ASP A 64 5.71 -3.59 -16.82
N VAL A 65 6.37 -2.95 -17.78
CA VAL A 65 7.27 -1.80 -17.53
C VAL A 65 6.49 -0.58 -17.01
N ALA A 66 5.29 -0.34 -17.53
CA ALA A 66 4.46 0.78 -17.07
C ALA A 66 3.86 0.49 -15.70
N LEU A 67 3.37 -0.75 -15.46
CA LEU A 67 2.91 -1.19 -14.15
C LEU A 67 4.01 -1.07 -13.10
N ARG A 68 5.24 -1.50 -13.41
CA ARG A 68 6.40 -1.36 -12.54
C ARG A 68 6.65 0.10 -12.15
N GLY A 69 6.61 1.01 -13.12
CA GLY A 69 6.77 2.45 -12.86
C GLY A 69 5.69 2.99 -11.93
N GLU A 70 4.44 2.60 -12.14
CA GLU A 70 3.32 3.00 -11.27
C GLU A 70 3.43 2.41 -9.87
N LEU A 71 3.84 1.14 -9.72
CA LEU A 71 4.07 0.53 -8.41
C LEU A 71 5.16 1.28 -7.62
N VAL A 72 6.27 1.63 -8.26
CA VAL A 72 7.30 2.45 -7.61
C VAL A 72 6.73 3.81 -7.22
N ARG A 73 5.99 4.47 -8.13
CA ARG A 73 5.34 5.77 -7.87
C ARG A 73 4.38 5.71 -6.68
N TYR A 74 3.54 4.70 -6.58
CA TYR A 74 2.64 4.51 -5.43
C TYR A 74 3.39 4.30 -4.13
N GLY A 75 4.49 3.52 -4.16
CA GLY A 75 5.36 3.38 -3.00
C GLY A 75 6.04 4.69 -2.56
N GLU A 76 6.39 5.58 -3.49
CA GLU A 76 6.90 6.92 -3.15
C GLU A 76 5.87 7.76 -2.37
N PHE A 77 4.57 7.67 -2.73
CA PHE A 77 3.51 8.33 -1.94
C PHE A 77 3.41 7.77 -0.51
N VAL A 78 3.61 6.46 -0.35
CA VAL A 78 3.68 5.83 0.98
C VAL A 78 4.93 6.30 1.75
N ARG A 79 6.09 6.39 1.09
CA ARG A 79 7.32 6.94 1.70
C ARG A 79 7.10 8.38 2.16
N ALA A 80 6.42 9.20 1.36
CA ALA A 80 6.06 10.55 1.76
C ALA A 80 5.13 10.59 2.98
N ALA A 81 4.23 9.62 3.15
CA ALA A 81 3.40 9.49 4.35
C ALA A 81 4.24 9.16 5.60
N TYR A 82 5.23 8.26 5.50
CA TYR A 82 6.18 8.01 6.59
C TYR A 82 7.02 9.24 6.92
N ALA A 83 7.60 9.89 5.90
CA ALA A 83 8.47 11.05 6.06
C ALA A 83 7.74 12.27 6.65
N SER A 84 6.42 12.30 6.60
CA SER A 84 5.59 13.38 7.16
C SER A 84 5.22 13.17 8.63
N PHE A 85 5.40 11.96 9.18
CA PHE A 85 5.04 11.65 10.56
C PHE A 85 6.08 12.14 11.56
N ASP A 86 5.64 12.83 12.61
CA ASP A 86 6.51 13.21 13.72
C ASP A 86 6.59 12.10 14.78
N GLY A 87 7.68 11.33 14.74
CA GLY A 87 8.01 10.32 15.74
C GLY A 87 8.86 10.83 16.91
N ARG A 88 9.13 12.14 17.00
CA ARG A 88 9.96 12.72 18.07
C ARG A 88 9.15 12.85 19.36
N ALA A 89 9.84 12.92 20.50
CA ALA A 89 9.19 13.03 21.81
C ALA A 89 8.21 14.22 21.90
N ALA A 90 7.27 14.13 22.86
CA ALA A 90 6.23 15.13 23.12
C ALA A 90 6.76 16.58 23.10
N PRO A 91 5.97 17.57 22.63
CA PRO A 91 4.50 17.54 22.46
C PRO A 91 3.99 17.26 21.03
N SER A 92 4.87 17.11 20.04
CA SER A 92 4.47 16.97 18.63
C SER A 92 4.36 15.51 18.14
N TYR A 93 4.65 14.55 19.02
CA TYR A 93 4.55 13.12 18.68
C TYR A 93 3.19 12.79 18.08
N GLY A 94 3.19 12.05 16.98
CA GLY A 94 1.97 11.58 16.37
C GLY A 94 1.32 12.57 15.40
N SER A 95 1.88 13.77 15.23
CA SER A 95 1.38 14.80 14.30
C SER A 95 2.02 14.72 12.91
N CYS A 96 1.49 15.49 11.96
CA CYS A 96 2.13 15.71 10.66
C CYS A 96 3.14 16.88 10.75
N MET A 97 4.39 16.65 10.36
CA MET A 97 5.46 17.67 10.40
C MET A 97 5.28 18.78 9.36
N PHE A 98 4.49 18.54 8.30
CA PHE A 98 4.42 19.40 7.13
C PHE A 98 2.99 19.91 6.87
N PRO A 99 2.82 21.21 6.56
CA PRO A 99 1.54 21.73 6.06
C PRO A 99 1.14 21.07 4.74
N SER A 100 -0.15 20.76 4.56
CA SER A 100 -0.69 20.04 3.41
C SER A 100 -0.18 20.55 2.06
N ARG A 101 -0.22 21.88 1.83
CA ARG A 101 0.23 22.52 0.58
C ARG A 101 1.70 22.28 0.22
N SER A 102 2.52 21.89 1.19
CA SER A 102 3.96 21.67 1.02
C SER A 102 4.39 20.25 1.36
N LEU A 103 3.45 19.37 1.72
CA LEU A 103 3.73 18.06 2.29
C LEU A 103 4.59 17.22 1.34
N LEU A 104 4.15 17.01 0.11
CA LEU A 104 4.88 16.16 -0.86
C LEU A 104 6.30 16.68 -1.11
N ARG A 105 6.45 17.98 -1.39
CA ARG A 105 7.76 18.62 -1.59
C ARG A 105 8.68 18.46 -0.37
N ARG A 106 8.18 18.68 0.84
CA ARG A 106 8.98 18.60 2.08
C ARG A 106 9.26 17.16 2.50
N ALA A 107 8.40 16.22 2.12
CA ALA A 107 8.55 14.79 2.35
C ALA A 107 9.48 14.10 1.34
N GLY A 108 10.08 14.85 0.39
CA GLY A 108 11.04 14.32 -0.58
C GLY A 108 10.43 13.87 -1.90
N LEU A 109 9.17 14.22 -2.17
CA LEU A 109 8.44 13.89 -3.40
C LEU A 109 7.97 15.18 -4.11
N PRO A 110 8.89 16.01 -4.65
CA PRO A 110 8.54 17.24 -5.37
C PRO A 110 7.98 16.93 -6.78
N GLU A 111 7.39 17.94 -7.42
CA GLU A 111 7.08 17.94 -8.86
C GLU A 111 6.18 16.77 -9.33
N THR A 112 5.27 16.32 -8.48
CA THR A 112 4.36 15.21 -8.81
C THR A 112 3.15 15.64 -9.63
N GLY A 113 2.78 16.92 -9.61
CA GLY A 113 1.48 17.41 -10.10
C GLY A 113 0.31 17.16 -9.15
N TYR A 114 0.56 16.63 -7.94
CA TYR A 114 -0.47 16.35 -6.93
C TYR A 114 -0.54 17.42 -5.85
N GLN A 115 -1.76 17.74 -5.42
CA GLN A 115 -2.03 18.61 -4.27
C GLN A 115 -2.68 17.81 -3.14
N VAL A 116 -2.13 17.93 -1.92
CA VAL A 116 -2.71 17.30 -0.72
C VAL A 116 -3.93 18.10 -0.27
N THR A 117 -5.10 17.47 -0.28
CA THR A 117 -6.38 18.08 0.08
C THR A 117 -6.77 17.80 1.53
N ARG A 118 -6.39 16.64 2.08
CA ARG A 118 -6.76 16.23 3.44
C ARG A 118 -5.62 15.48 4.14
N LEU A 119 -5.38 15.83 5.40
CA LEU A 119 -4.59 15.01 6.33
C LEU A 119 -5.53 14.07 7.09
N LEU A 120 -5.13 12.81 7.20
CA LEU A 120 -5.91 11.74 7.80
C LEU A 120 -5.33 11.39 9.17
N HIS A 121 -6.23 11.21 10.14
CA HIS A 121 -5.89 10.86 11.52
C HIS A 121 -6.68 9.65 11.98
N ALA A 122 -6.06 8.78 12.79
CA ALA A 122 -6.72 7.64 13.43
C ALA A 122 -6.73 7.82 14.96
N ALA A 123 -7.79 7.35 15.62
CA ALA A 123 -7.98 7.53 17.06
C ALA A 123 -7.04 6.65 17.90
N SER A 124 -6.39 7.25 18.89
CA SER A 124 -5.40 6.56 19.75
C SER A 124 -6.05 5.58 20.73
N THR A 125 -7.27 5.88 21.22
CA THR A 125 -8.05 5.04 22.16
C THR A 125 -8.44 3.66 21.60
N SER A 126 -8.34 3.48 20.29
CA SER A 126 -8.71 2.25 19.57
C SER A 126 -7.52 1.45 19.08
N ALA A 127 -6.31 2.00 19.21
CA ALA A 127 -5.10 1.42 18.68
C ALA A 127 -4.47 0.42 19.67
N PRO A 128 -3.73 -0.58 19.17
CA PRO A 128 -3.01 -1.52 20.05
C PRO A 128 -1.96 -0.77 20.90
N ALA A 129 -1.55 -1.37 22.02
CA ALA A 129 -0.76 -0.74 23.08
C ALA A 129 0.52 0.01 22.64
N TRP A 130 1.09 -0.31 21.47
CA TRP A 130 2.25 0.36 20.88
C TRP A 130 1.96 1.79 20.35
N LEU A 131 0.72 2.10 19.95
CA LEU A 131 0.30 3.48 19.67
C LEU A 131 -0.08 4.23 20.97
N MET A 132 -0.35 3.49 22.05
CA MET A 132 -0.71 4.03 23.36
C MET A 132 0.50 4.38 24.24
N SER A 133 1.72 4.03 23.84
CA SER A 133 2.91 4.14 24.70
C SER A 133 3.42 5.58 24.90
N LEU A 134 2.78 6.59 24.30
CA LEU A 134 3.29 7.95 24.28
C LEU A 134 2.22 8.98 24.69
N PRO A 135 2.59 9.97 25.53
CA PRO A 135 1.64 10.90 26.13
C PRO A 135 1.35 12.06 25.16
N CYS A 136 0.61 11.82 24.07
CA CYS A 136 0.20 12.90 23.15
C CYS A 136 -1.07 12.52 22.38
N SER A 137 -2.03 13.46 22.38
CA SER A 137 -3.25 13.62 21.56
C SER A 137 -4.06 12.37 21.20
N SER A 138 -5.36 12.41 21.49
CA SER A 138 -6.35 11.35 21.25
C SER A 138 -6.51 10.89 19.78
N SER A 139 -5.77 11.46 18.82
CA SER A 139 -5.67 11.01 17.43
C SER A 139 -4.27 11.24 16.83
N SER A 140 -3.76 10.29 16.05
CA SER A 140 -2.45 10.35 15.38
C SER A 140 -2.57 10.40 13.86
N TYR A 141 -1.71 11.18 13.21
CA TYR A 141 -1.55 11.24 11.76
C TYR A 141 -1.22 9.85 11.18
N ILE A 142 -1.98 9.43 10.18
CA ILE A 142 -1.87 8.10 9.56
C ILE A 142 -1.72 8.15 8.04
N GLY A 143 -1.93 9.31 7.42
CA GLY A 143 -1.87 9.43 5.96
C GLY A 143 -2.48 10.70 5.43
N TYR A 144 -2.72 10.74 4.12
CA TYR A 144 -3.30 11.90 3.45
C TYR A 144 -4.06 11.51 2.18
N VAL A 145 -4.89 12.44 1.70
CA VAL A 145 -5.53 12.39 0.38
C VAL A 145 -4.90 13.48 -0.48
N ALA A 146 -4.53 13.13 -1.71
CA ALA A 146 -4.01 14.04 -2.71
C ALA A 146 -4.71 13.84 -4.06
N VAL A 147 -4.92 14.92 -4.80
CA VAL A 147 -5.51 14.89 -6.15
C VAL A 147 -4.49 15.40 -7.15
N CYS A 148 -4.38 14.72 -8.29
CA CYS A 148 -3.63 15.22 -9.44
C CYS A 148 -4.38 16.41 -10.04
N ASP A 149 -3.74 17.58 -10.06
CA ASP A 149 -4.32 18.82 -10.61
C ASP A 149 -3.46 19.46 -11.71
N ASP A 150 -2.33 18.83 -12.02
CA ASP A 150 -1.46 19.24 -13.11
C ASP A 150 -1.95 18.69 -14.46
N VAL A 151 -2.05 19.56 -15.46
CA VAL A 151 -2.62 19.21 -16.78
C VAL A 151 -1.73 18.21 -17.51
N ASP A 152 -0.40 18.38 -17.44
CA ASP A 152 0.55 17.51 -18.14
C ASP A 152 0.58 16.11 -17.51
N GLU A 153 0.48 16.04 -16.18
CA GLU A 153 0.40 14.76 -15.46
C GLU A 153 -0.94 14.06 -15.71
N ILE A 154 -2.05 14.79 -15.77
CA ILE A 154 -3.36 14.22 -16.16
C ILE A 154 -3.32 13.64 -17.57
N GLU A 155 -2.69 14.36 -18.53
CA GLU A 155 -2.51 13.86 -19.90
C GLU A 155 -1.62 12.61 -19.92
N ARG A 156 -0.51 12.61 -19.18
CA ARG A 156 0.40 11.47 -19.07
C ARG A 156 -0.31 10.23 -18.50
N LEU A 157 -1.10 10.41 -17.45
CA LEU A 157 -1.86 9.35 -16.78
C LEU A 157 -3.10 8.91 -17.57
N GLY A 158 -3.61 9.74 -18.48
CA GLY A 158 -4.86 9.53 -19.21
C GLY A 158 -6.12 9.70 -18.35
N ARG A 159 -5.96 10.21 -17.13
CA ARG A 159 -7.01 10.33 -16.10
C ARG A 159 -6.59 11.32 -15.01
N ARG A 160 -7.57 11.85 -14.30
CA ARG A 160 -7.34 12.52 -13.02
C ARG A 160 -7.29 11.48 -11.92
N ASP A 161 -6.13 11.34 -11.31
CA ASP A 161 -5.88 10.33 -10.27
C ASP A 161 -5.94 10.96 -8.87
N VAL A 162 -6.68 10.31 -7.98
CA VAL A 162 -6.75 10.65 -6.55
C VAL A 162 -5.97 9.60 -5.79
N VAL A 163 -4.95 10.00 -5.03
CA VAL A 163 -4.15 9.11 -4.20
C VAL A 163 -4.50 9.26 -2.74
N VAL A 164 -4.91 8.17 -2.10
CA VAL A 164 -5.04 8.06 -0.65
C VAL A 164 -3.86 7.24 -0.13
N ALA A 165 -2.92 7.87 0.56
CA ALA A 165 -1.69 7.23 1.01
C ALA A 165 -1.66 7.05 2.53
N PHE A 166 -1.44 5.81 2.98
CA PHE A 166 -1.33 5.44 4.39
C PHE A 166 0.07 5.00 4.76
N ARG A 167 0.59 5.52 5.86
CA ARG A 167 1.77 4.93 6.51
C ARG A 167 1.39 3.69 7.30
N GLY A 168 2.37 2.83 7.56
CA GLY A 168 2.28 1.75 8.54
C GLY A 168 2.82 2.16 9.90
N THR A 169 3.16 1.15 10.72
CA THR A 169 3.73 1.36 12.05
C THR A 169 5.23 1.65 11.95
N ALA A 170 5.77 2.44 12.89
CA ALA A 170 7.23 2.69 12.93
C ALA A 170 7.99 1.47 13.48
N THR A 171 7.35 0.62 14.29
CA THR A 171 7.89 -0.63 14.82
C THR A 171 7.00 -1.81 14.41
N CYS A 172 7.31 -2.47 13.28
CA CYS A 172 6.49 -3.57 12.75
C CYS A 172 6.59 -4.86 13.58
N GLY A 173 7.74 -5.12 14.23
CA GLY A 173 7.95 -6.32 15.05
C GLY A 173 7.00 -6.40 16.25
N GLU A 174 6.88 -5.32 17.01
CA GLU A 174 5.99 -5.24 18.17
C GLU A 174 4.50 -5.30 17.77
N TRP A 175 4.16 -4.88 16.55
CA TRP A 175 2.80 -4.99 16.02
C TRP A 175 2.41 -6.46 15.80
N LEU A 176 3.30 -7.24 15.20
CA LEU A 176 3.04 -8.66 14.90
C LEU A 176 2.85 -9.46 16.20
N ASP A 177 3.65 -9.18 17.22
CA ASP A 177 3.58 -9.85 18.53
C ASP A 177 2.29 -9.53 19.30
N ASN A 178 1.75 -8.32 19.11
CA ASN A 178 0.52 -7.86 19.77
C ASN A 178 -0.76 -8.11 18.95
N PHE A 179 -0.62 -8.64 17.74
CA PHE A 179 -1.72 -8.91 16.84
C PHE A 179 -2.59 -10.05 17.38
N LYS A 180 -3.85 -9.74 17.74
CA LYS A 180 -4.85 -10.75 18.11
C LYS A 180 -5.67 -11.08 16.89
N SER A 181 -5.55 -12.29 16.37
CA SER A 181 -6.31 -12.78 15.21
C SER A 181 -7.80 -12.97 15.54
N SER A 182 -8.55 -11.87 15.69
CA SER A 182 -9.99 -11.89 15.92
C SER A 182 -10.69 -11.27 14.72
N LEU A 183 -11.54 -12.05 14.07
CA LEU A 183 -12.43 -11.54 13.01
C LEU A 183 -13.64 -10.86 13.66
N THR A 184 -14.06 -9.73 13.09
CA THR A 184 -15.30 -9.03 13.42
C THR A 184 -16.19 -8.96 12.19
N ARG A 185 -17.49 -9.15 12.39
CA ARG A 185 -18.48 -9.03 11.32
C ARG A 185 -18.63 -7.58 10.88
N LEU A 186 -18.72 -7.38 9.56
CA LEU A 186 -19.19 -6.14 8.98
C LEU A 186 -20.73 -6.16 8.94
N ARG A 187 -21.36 -4.98 8.99
CA ARG A 187 -22.82 -4.91 8.92
C ARG A 187 -23.32 -5.49 7.58
N PRO A 188 -24.39 -6.32 7.59
CA PRO A 188 -25.04 -6.79 6.37
C PRO A 188 -25.48 -5.61 5.52
N LEU A 189 -25.35 -5.74 4.20
CA LEU A 189 -25.78 -4.69 3.29
C LEU A 189 -27.26 -4.83 2.91
N SER A 190 -27.70 -6.07 2.71
CA SER A 190 -29.08 -6.49 2.49
C SER A 190 -29.03 -7.97 2.11
N GLY A 191 -29.92 -8.80 2.66
CA GLY A 191 -30.05 -10.21 2.30
C GLY A 191 -29.26 -11.19 3.18
N GLU A 192 -29.79 -12.41 3.25
CA GLU A 192 -29.18 -13.59 3.88
C GLU A 192 -28.05 -14.11 2.97
N ASP A 193 -26.88 -13.48 3.00
CA ASP A 193 -25.68 -14.12 2.48
C ASP A 193 -25.38 -15.34 3.37
N GLU A 194 -25.06 -16.51 2.79
CA GLU A 194 -24.75 -17.73 3.57
C GLU A 194 -23.53 -17.53 4.51
N GLU A 195 -22.64 -16.58 4.21
CA GLU A 195 -21.48 -16.22 5.04
C GLU A 195 -21.32 -14.70 5.22
N ASP A 196 -21.22 -14.26 6.48
CA ASP A 196 -20.99 -12.85 6.81
C ASP A 196 -19.60 -12.37 6.37
N PRO A 197 -19.46 -11.18 5.73
CA PRO A 197 -18.17 -10.57 5.48
C PRO A 197 -17.54 -10.15 6.81
N MET A 198 -16.34 -10.65 7.07
CA MET A 198 -15.60 -10.38 8.30
C MET A 198 -14.21 -9.84 8.00
N VAL A 199 -13.76 -8.93 8.86
CA VAL A 199 -12.44 -8.31 8.79
C VAL A 199 -11.73 -8.43 10.13
N GLU A 200 -10.42 -8.26 10.14
CA GLU A 200 -9.63 -8.19 11.37
C GLU A 200 -10.15 -7.06 12.28
N ALA A 201 -10.42 -7.39 13.54
CA ALA A 201 -11.06 -6.49 14.48
C ALA A 201 -10.20 -5.29 14.84
N GLY A 202 -8.88 -5.44 14.93
CA GLY A 202 -7.94 -4.35 15.17
C GLY A 202 -7.93 -3.31 14.05
N PHE A 203 -7.78 -3.73 12.80
CA PHE A 203 -7.84 -2.86 11.62
C PHE A 203 -9.20 -2.16 11.53
N TRP A 204 -10.29 -2.91 11.73
CA TRP A 204 -11.63 -2.34 11.70
C TRP A 204 -11.84 -1.29 12.79
N ARG A 205 -11.40 -1.56 14.02
CA ARG A 205 -11.47 -0.61 15.13
C ARG A 205 -10.66 0.65 14.83
N LEU A 206 -9.43 0.51 14.35
CA LEU A 206 -8.59 1.66 13.99
C LEU A 206 -9.24 2.51 12.88
N PHE A 207 -9.89 1.85 11.92
CA PHE A 207 -10.54 2.50 10.79
C PHE A 207 -11.85 3.21 11.18
N THR A 208 -12.63 2.65 12.11
CA THR A 208 -13.99 3.12 12.41
C THR A 208 -14.17 3.85 13.72
N ALA A 209 -13.21 3.75 14.65
CA ALA A 209 -13.30 4.46 15.92
C ALA A 209 -13.23 5.99 15.73
N PRO A 210 -14.14 6.76 16.34
CA PRO A 210 -14.06 8.22 16.31
C PRO A 210 -12.88 8.70 17.18
N GLY A 211 -12.21 9.76 16.73
CA GLY A 211 -11.29 10.53 17.57
C GLY A 211 -12.03 11.63 18.33
N GLU A 212 -11.39 12.23 19.32
CA GLU A 212 -11.99 13.40 20.01
C GLU A 212 -11.91 14.66 19.15
N ALA A 213 -10.80 14.85 18.42
CA ALA A 213 -10.57 16.01 17.56
C ALA A 213 -11.05 15.81 16.11
N HIS A 214 -11.21 14.56 15.67
CA HIS A 214 -11.53 14.21 14.29
C HIS A 214 -12.57 13.10 14.26
N GLY A 215 -13.44 13.09 13.24
CA GLY A 215 -14.28 11.93 12.94
C GLY A 215 -13.44 10.67 12.68
N SER A 216 -14.09 9.51 12.57
CA SER A 216 -13.36 8.26 12.31
C SER A 216 -12.55 8.34 11.01
N LEU A 217 -11.52 7.51 10.87
CA LEU A 217 -10.72 7.47 9.64
C LEU A 217 -11.60 7.15 8.42
N GLN A 218 -12.55 6.21 8.59
CA GLN A 218 -13.58 5.88 7.62
C GLN A 218 -14.38 7.11 7.16
N GLN A 219 -14.85 7.94 8.11
CA GLN A 219 -15.58 9.17 7.78
C GLN A 219 -14.70 10.16 7.03
N GLN A 220 -13.47 10.39 7.51
CA GLN A 220 -12.53 11.31 6.86
C GLN A 220 -12.25 10.94 5.41
N VAL A 221 -12.00 9.66 5.13
CA VAL A 221 -11.77 9.16 3.76
C VAL A 221 -13.01 9.31 2.90
N ARG A 222 -14.16 8.82 3.39
CA ARG A 222 -15.42 8.84 2.64
C ARG A 222 -15.84 10.25 2.27
N ASP A 223 -15.80 11.16 3.24
CA ASP A 223 -16.30 12.53 3.05
C ASP A 223 -15.38 13.31 2.10
N GLU A 224 -14.07 13.12 2.21
CA GLU A 224 -13.11 13.75 1.30
C GLU A 224 -13.19 13.20 -0.13
N VAL A 225 -13.31 11.88 -0.28
CA VAL A 225 -13.47 11.26 -1.60
C VAL A 225 -14.78 11.72 -2.26
N ARG A 226 -15.88 11.79 -1.53
CA ARG A 226 -17.16 12.32 -2.04
C ARG A 226 -17.02 13.77 -2.49
N ARG A 227 -16.33 14.61 -1.71
CA ARG A 227 -16.05 16.00 -2.07
C ARG A 227 -15.27 16.09 -3.38
N ILE A 228 -14.23 15.27 -3.56
CA ILE A 228 -13.41 15.24 -4.77
C ILE A 228 -14.21 14.73 -5.98
N ILE A 229 -15.01 13.68 -5.82
CA ILE A 229 -15.88 13.17 -6.90
C ILE A 229 -16.86 14.26 -7.36
N HIS A 230 -17.44 15.01 -6.43
CA HIS A 230 -18.33 16.12 -6.75
C HIS A 230 -17.63 17.28 -7.45
N GLU A 231 -16.40 17.62 -7.04
CA GLU A 231 -15.65 18.76 -7.60
C GLU A 231 -14.99 18.45 -8.96
N TYR A 232 -14.47 17.24 -9.13
CA TYR A 232 -13.64 16.88 -10.29
C TYR A 232 -14.28 15.83 -11.21
N GLY A 233 -15.41 15.25 -10.81
CA GLY A 233 -16.18 14.31 -11.64
C GLY A 233 -17.17 15.01 -12.57
N GLY A 234 -17.87 14.21 -13.39
CA GLY A 234 -18.95 14.68 -14.26
C GLY A 234 -18.58 14.78 -15.74
N LYS A 235 -19.59 15.08 -16.56
CA LYS A 235 -19.45 15.15 -18.02
C LYS A 235 -18.52 16.31 -18.41
N GLY A 236 -17.56 16.04 -19.29
CA GLY A 236 -16.59 17.02 -19.78
C GLY A 236 -15.31 17.14 -18.95
N MET A 237 -15.25 16.46 -17.80
CA MET A 237 -14.03 16.33 -17.02
C MET A 237 -13.24 15.09 -17.47
N PRO A 238 -11.90 15.06 -17.28
CA PRO A 238 -11.11 13.84 -17.46
C PRO A 238 -11.67 12.68 -16.61
N PRO A 239 -11.52 11.42 -17.03
CA PRO A 239 -11.88 10.27 -16.21
C PRO A 239 -11.23 10.35 -14.83
N LEU A 240 -11.99 10.08 -13.77
CA LEU A 240 -11.52 10.11 -12.38
C LEU A 240 -11.21 8.69 -11.90
N SER A 241 -10.07 8.49 -11.26
CA SER A 241 -9.72 7.26 -10.55
C SER A 241 -9.31 7.53 -9.11
N ILE A 242 -9.51 6.54 -8.24
CA ILE A 242 -9.08 6.59 -6.85
C ILE A 242 -8.10 5.45 -6.62
N THR A 243 -6.83 5.78 -6.47
CA THR A 243 -5.81 4.83 -6.03
C THR A 243 -5.54 4.98 -4.54
N ILE A 244 -5.55 3.87 -3.82
CA ILE A 244 -5.32 3.82 -2.38
C ILE A 244 -4.07 3.00 -2.16
N THR A 245 -3.11 3.50 -1.40
CA THR A 245 -1.85 2.81 -1.21
C THR A 245 -1.37 2.87 0.22
N GLY A 246 -0.63 1.84 0.62
CA GLY A 246 -0.07 1.77 1.95
C GLY A 246 0.87 0.59 2.13
N HIS A 247 1.66 0.68 3.19
CA HIS A 247 2.61 -0.34 3.60
C HIS A 247 2.25 -0.91 4.97
N SER A 248 2.43 -2.22 5.19
CA SER A 248 2.22 -2.85 6.51
C SER A 248 0.80 -2.62 7.04
N LEU A 249 0.62 -2.02 8.22
CA LEU A 249 -0.70 -1.57 8.70
C LEU A 249 -1.42 -0.66 7.69
N GLY A 250 -0.71 0.22 7.00
CA GLY A 250 -1.26 1.10 5.99
C GLY A 250 -1.82 0.34 4.77
N ALA A 251 -1.26 -0.83 4.45
CA ALA A 251 -1.78 -1.71 3.41
C ALA A 251 -3.15 -2.29 3.79
N ALA A 252 -3.35 -2.67 5.05
CA ALA A 252 -4.66 -3.12 5.54
C ALA A 252 -5.70 -1.98 5.50
N LEU A 253 -5.31 -0.77 5.91
CA LEU A 253 -6.17 0.41 5.83
C LEU A 253 -6.51 0.79 4.39
N ALA A 254 -5.61 0.54 3.44
CA ALA A 254 -5.85 0.77 2.03
C ALA A 254 -6.99 -0.12 1.49
N VAL A 255 -6.97 -1.41 1.82
CA VAL A 255 -8.02 -2.37 1.43
C VAL A 255 -9.36 -2.02 2.09
N LEU A 256 -9.37 -1.68 3.38
CA LEU A 256 -10.59 -1.25 4.07
C LEU A 256 -11.18 0.04 3.49
N SER A 257 -10.32 0.98 3.08
CA SER A 257 -10.74 2.22 2.42
C SER A 257 -11.33 1.97 1.05
N ALA A 258 -10.74 1.05 0.26
CA ALA A 258 -11.30 0.64 -1.03
C ALA A 258 -12.71 0.09 -0.85
N TYR A 259 -12.90 -0.83 0.10
CA TYR A 259 -14.20 -1.40 0.45
C TYR A 259 -15.22 -0.34 0.88
N GLU A 260 -14.84 0.63 1.73
CA GLU A 260 -15.76 1.70 2.12
C GLU A 260 -16.22 2.53 0.92
N ILE A 261 -15.30 2.92 0.05
CA ILE A 261 -15.59 3.78 -1.11
C ILE A 261 -16.47 3.04 -2.12
N THR A 262 -16.10 1.81 -2.49
CA THR A 262 -16.83 1.04 -3.50
C THR A 262 -18.21 0.64 -3.01
N THR A 263 -18.34 0.20 -1.76
CA THR A 263 -19.66 -0.13 -1.20
C THR A 263 -20.51 1.11 -0.95
N ALA A 264 -19.93 2.27 -0.65
CA ALA A 264 -20.68 3.51 -0.59
C ALA A 264 -21.21 3.93 -1.97
N ALA A 265 -20.40 3.78 -3.01
CA ALA A 265 -20.78 4.06 -4.39
C ALA A 265 -21.85 3.08 -4.92
N ALA A 266 -21.74 1.80 -4.59
CA ALA A 266 -22.75 0.79 -4.96
C ALA A 266 -24.12 1.03 -4.30
N ARG A 267 -24.17 1.76 -3.18
CA ARG A 267 -25.43 2.14 -2.48
C ARG A 267 -26.04 3.43 -3.01
N SER A 268 -25.24 4.32 -3.60
CA SER A 268 -25.76 5.55 -4.19
C SER A 268 -26.45 5.21 -5.50
N ASN A 269 -27.73 5.54 -5.63
CA ASN A 269 -28.50 5.41 -6.87
C ASN A 269 -28.17 6.53 -7.87
N ASP A 270 -26.91 6.95 -7.96
CA ASP A 270 -26.50 7.98 -8.90
C ASP A 270 -26.33 7.35 -10.30
N ASP A 271 -26.94 7.96 -11.31
CA ASP A 271 -26.86 7.50 -12.72
C ASP A 271 -25.43 7.61 -13.30
N ALA A 272 -24.51 8.28 -12.62
CA ALA A 272 -23.13 8.43 -13.03
C ALA A 272 -22.32 7.18 -12.65
N ALA A 273 -21.62 6.60 -13.62
CA ALA A 273 -20.71 5.49 -13.36
C ALA A 273 -19.65 5.89 -12.31
N PRO A 274 -19.50 5.13 -11.22
CA PRO A 274 -18.54 5.47 -10.17
C PRO A 274 -17.11 5.39 -10.68
N PRO A 275 -16.17 6.18 -10.11
CA PRO A 275 -14.77 6.10 -10.47
C PRO A 275 -14.19 4.72 -10.12
N MET A 276 -13.20 4.27 -10.88
CA MET A 276 -12.50 3.03 -10.54
C MET A 276 -11.68 3.21 -9.27
N VAL A 277 -11.79 2.25 -8.35
CA VAL A 277 -11.12 2.25 -7.05
C VAL A 277 -10.14 1.09 -6.97
N THR A 278 -8.86 1.41 -6.79
CA THR A 278 -7.77 0.42 -6.79
C THR A 278 -6.91 0.58 -5.55
N ALA A 279 -6.78 -0.48 -4.75
CA ALA A 279 -5.82 -0.54 -3.66
C ALA A 279 -4.51 -1.20 -4.13
N VAL A 280 -3.39 -0.51 -3.99
CA VAL A 280 -2.04 -1.04 -4.22
C VAL A 280 -1.31 -1.11 -2.89
N SER A 281 -1.07 -2.32 -2.42
CA SER A 281 -0.63 -2.56 -1.04
C SER A 281 0.74 -3.23 -1.01
N PHE A 282 1.62 -2.79 -0.11
CA PHE A 282 2.98 -3.31 0.04
C PHE A 282 3.13 -3.99 1.41
N GLY A 283 3.59 -5.23 1.45
CA GLY A 283 3.81 -5.94 2.73
C GLY A 283 2.54 -6.05 3.58
N GLY A 284 1.36 -6.11 2.94
CA GLY A 284 0.09 -6.06 3.66
C GLY A 284 -0.28 -7.39 4.31
N PRO A 285 -0.71 -7.39 5.59
CA PRO A 285 -1.31 -8.56 6.22
C PRO A 285 -2.68 -8.88 5.60
N ARG A 286 -3.21 -10.08 5.89
CA ARG A 286 -4.56 -10.47 5.49
C ARG A 286 -5.60 -9.66 6.26
N VAL A 287 -6.57 -9.12 5.55
CA VAL A 287 -7.52 -8.13 6.09
C VAL A 287 -8.86 -8.76 6.49
N GLY A 288 -9.33 -9.78 5.77
CA GLY A 288 -10.64 -10.37 6.01
C GLY A 288 -10.78 -11.79 5.47
N ASN A 289 -12.00 -12.32 5.55
CA ASN A 289 -12.37 -13.64 5.04
C ASN A 289 -12.77 -13.60 3.56
N GLU A 290 -13.10 -14.76 3.01
CA GLU A 290 -13.50 -14.90 1.60
C GLU A 290 -14.79 -14.14 1.26
N ALA A 291 -15.75 -14.08 2.20
CA ALA A 291 -16.96 -13.27 2.02
C ALA A 291 -16.64 -11.77 1.91
N PHE A 292 -15.67 -11.27 2.68
CA PHE A 292 -15.19 -9.88 2.55
C PHE A 292 -14.53 -9.64 1.20
N ARG A 293 -13.65 -10.56 0.75
CA ARG A 293 -13.00 -10.48 -0.56
C ARG A 293 -14.03 -10.37 -1.68
N ARG A 294 -14.97 -11.32 -1.72
CA ARG A 294 -15.99 -11.42 -2.76
C ARG A 294 -16.82 -10.15 -2.84
N ARG A 295 -17.26 -9.63 -1.69
CA ARG A 295 -18.06 -8.40 -1.63
C ARG A 295 -17.28 -7.17 -2.08
N LEU A 296 -15.99 -7.08 -1.81
CA LEU A 296 -15.14 -6.01 -2.33
C LEU A 296 -15.05 -6.09 -3.86
N GLU A 297 -14.80 -7.27 -4.41
CA GLU A 297 -14.68 -7.50 -5.86
C GLU A 297 -16.02 -7.23 -6.58
N GLU A 298 -17.15 -7.70 -6.04
CA GLU A 298 -18.51 -7.46 -6.55
C GLU A 298 -18.89 -5.97 -6.51
N SER A 299 -18.40 -5.22 -5.52
CA SER A 299 -18.60 -3.77 -5.46
C SER A 299 -17.74 -2.98 -6.46
N GLY A 300 -16.91 -3.66 -7.27
CA GLY A 300 -16.05 -3.05 -8.28
C GLY A 300 -14.67 -2.60 -7.77
N GLY A 301 -14.31 -2.95 -6.54
CA GLY A 301 -12.98 -2.65 -5.99
C GLY A 301 -11.91 -3.57 -6.55
N LYS A 302 -10.74 -3.00 -6.88
CA LYS A 302 -9.56 -3.75 -7.31
C LYS A 302 -8.47 -3.70 -6.24
N VAL A 303 -7.79 -4.82 -6.01
CA VAL A 303 -6.70 -4.90 -5.02
C VAL A 303 -5.51 -5.63 -5.63
N LEU A 304 -4.35 -4.97 -5.62
CA LEU A 304 -3.05 -5.55 -5.96
C LEU A 304 -2.16 -5.58 -4.72
N ARG A 305 -1.72 -6.78 -4.36
CA ARG A 305 -0.85 -7.04 -3.22
C ARG A 305 0.57 -7.31 -3.69
N VAL A 306 1.48 -6.38 -3.41
CA VAL A 306 2.91 -6.57 -3.60
C VAL A 306 3.44 -7.28 -2.35
N VAL A 307 3.94 -8.50 -2.53
CA VAL A 307 4.33 -9.42 -1.47
C VAL A 307 5.79 -9.83 -1.65
N ASN A 308 6.59 -9.75 -0.59
CA ASN A 308 7.92 -10.34 -0.54
C ASN A 308 7.81 -11.73 0.10
N SER A 309 8.36 -12.74 -0.56
CA SER A 309 8.30 -14.13 -0.07
C SER A 309 9.00 -14.33 1.28
N ASP A 310 9.98 -13.47 1.56
CA ASP A 310 10.78 -13.43 2.79
C ASP A 310 10.13 -12.60 3.91
N ASP A 311 8.99 -11.96 3.64
CA ASP A 311 8.24 -11.16 4.62
C ASP A 311 7.13 -11.99 5.29
N ILE A 312 7.23 -12.16 6.60
CA ILE A 312 6.26 -12.92 7.41
C ILE A 312 4.93 -12.16 7.55
N VAL A 313 4.95 -10.82 7.49
CA VAL A 313 3.74 -10.00 7.68
C VAL A 313 2.67 -10.33 6.63
N THR A 314 3.10 -10.63 5.41
CA THR A 314 2.19 -11.01 4.32
C THR A 314 1.50 -12.36 4.51
N LYS A 315 2.03 -13.21 5.40
CA LYS A 315 1.52 -14.55 5.71
C LYS A 315 0.56 -14.55 6.91
N VAL A 316 0.44 -13.44 7.64
CA VAL A 316 -0.46 -13.34 8.79
C VAL A 316 -1.74 -12.59 8.46
N PRO A 317 -2.84 -12.89 9.18
CA PRO A 317 -3.08 -14.08 10.01
C PRO A 317 -3.11 -15.41 9.24
N GLY A 318 -2.55 -16.45 9.87
CA GLY A 318 -2.60 -17.84 9.41
C GLY A 318 -1.27 -18.33 8.81
N PHE A 319 -0.39 -18.85 9.68
CA PHE A 319 0.83 -19.54 9.27
C PHE A 319 0.49 -20.63 8.24
N ARG A 320 1.10 -20.57 7.05
CA ARG A 320 1.36 -21.79 6.30
C ARG A 320 2.37 -22.57 7.11
N VAL A 321 1.94 -23.66 7.75
CA VAL A 321 2.85 -24.74 8.08
C VAL A 321 3.11 -25.41 6.75
N ASP A 322 4.27 -25.15 6.15
CA ASP A 322 4.75 -26.01 5.08
C ASP A 322 4.96 -27.39 5.71
N ASP A 323 4.22 -28.35 5.17
CA ASP A 323 4.15 -29.73 5.62
C ASP A 323 5.37 -30.45 5.06
N ASP A 324 6.54 -30.24 5.65
CA ASP A 324 7.74 -31.05 5.41
C ASP A 324 8.77 -30.85 6.53
N CYS A 325 8.71 -31.72 7.54
CA CYS A 325 9.86 -32.44 8.10
C CYS A 325 9.42 -33.19 9.36
N SER A 326 9.51 -34.51 9.27
CA SER A 326 9.38 -35.48 10.36
C SER A 326 10.22 -35.11 11.61
N GLY A 327 9.60 -35.18 12.80
CA GLY A 327 10.35 -35.17 14.07
C GLY A 327 9.57 -34.69 15.31
N GLU A 328 8.99 -35.65 16.03
CA GLU A 328 8.60 -35.72 17.46
C GLU A 328 7.93 -34.53 18.23
N PRO A 329 7.00 -34.81 19.18
CA PRO A 329 6.15 -33.79 19.77
C PRO A 329 6.70 -33.21 21.10
N ALA A 330 7.05 -31.93 21.11
CA ALA A 330 7.30 -31.19 22.35
C ALA A 330 6.01 -30.50 22.86
N LYS A 331 5.64 -30.85 24.09
CA LYS A 331 4.47 -30.39 24.85
C LYS A 331 4.38 -28.86 24.97
N ARG A 332 3.30 -28.23 24.51
CA ARG A 332 2.90 -26.89 25.00
C ARG A 332 1.41 -26.55 24.77
N ASN A 333 0.73 -26.29 25.89
CA ASN A 333 -0.52 -25.55 26.13
C ASN A 333 -1.75 -25.75 25.21
N LYS A 334 -2.79 -26.33 25.82
CA LYS A 334 -4.16 -26.46 25.31
C LYS A 334 -4.83 -25.09 25.09
N ALA A 335 -4.53 -24.42 23.99
CA ALA A 335 -5.53 -23.56 23.34
C ALA A 335 -6.54 -24.47 22.63
N ARG A 336 -7.84 -24.20 22.73
CA ARG A 336 -8.89 -24.94 21.99
C ARG A 336 -8.71 -24.68 20.49
N VAL A 337 -7.85 -25.45 19.82
CA VAL A 337 -7.66 -25.40 18.38
C VAL A 337 -8.82 -26.16 17.73
N LEU A 338 -9.75 -25.42 17.11
CA LEU A 338 -10.78 -26.02 16.28
C LEU A 338 -10.13 -26.65 15.03
N PRO A 339 -10.60 -27.82 14.56
CA PRO A 339 -10.08 -28.44 13.35
C PRO A 339 -10.18 -27.50 12.14
N ARG A 340 -9.12 -27.42 11.32
CA ARG A 340 -9.03 -26.55 10.12
C ARG A 340 -10.23 -26.69 9.19
N TRP A 341 -10.73 -27.91 9.00
CA TRP A 341 -11.92 -28.17 8.17
C TRP A 341 -13.17 -27.49 8.72
N LEU A 342 -13.28 -27.35 10.05
CA LEU A 342 -14.40 -26.67 10.70
C LEU A 342 -14.25 -25.15 10.56
N VAL A 343 -13.04 -24.60 10.70
CA VAL A 343 -12.76 -23.17 10.49
C VAL A 343 -13.02 -22.75 9.04
N GLN A 344 -12.63 -23.62 8.09
CA GLN A 344 -12.83 -23.43 6.65
C GLN A 344 -14.30 -23.59 6.25
N LYS A 345 -15.04 -24.52 6.87
CA LYS A 345 -16.48 -24.72 6.65
C LYS A 345 -17.36 -23.65 7.31
N MET A 346 -16.82 -22.89 8.27
CA MET A 346 -17.53 -21.82 8.98
C MET A 346 -17.20 -20.42 8.44
N GLY A 347 -16.40 -20.30 7.36
CA GLY A 347 -16.02 -19.00 6.77
C GLY A 347 -15.12 -18.13 7.66
N TRP A 348 -14.48 -18.71 8.70
CA TRP A 348 -13.67 -17.99 9.69
C TRP A 348 -12.17 -17.99 9.36
N ALA A 349 -11.79 -18.46 8.18
CA ALA A 349 -10.43 -18.40 7.69
C ALA A 349 -10.19 -17.06 6.97
N TYR A 350 -9.03 -16.45 7.24
CA TYR A 350 -8.58 -15.29 6.47
C TYR A 350 -8.23 -15.72 5.04
N SER A 351 -8.54 -14.86 4.07
CA SER A 351 -8.13 -15.04 2.70
C SER A 351 -7.35 -13.84 2.17
N ASP A 352 -6.56 -14.12 1.15
CA ASP A 352 -5.78 -13.15 0.42
C ASP A 352 -6.75 -12.39 -0.51
N VAL A 353 -6.88 -11.07 -0.33
CA VAL A 353 -7.83 -10.23 -1.06
C VAL A 353 -7.16 -9.64 -2.31
N GLY A 354 -7.65 -9.97 -3.50
CA GLY A 354 -7.17 -9.45 -4.79
C GLY A 354 -6.01 -10.23 -5.43
N SER A 355 -5.40 -9.64 -6.47
CA SER A 355 -4.26 -10.21 -7.20
C SER A 355 -2.95 -10.01 -6.45
N GLU A 356 -2.02 -10.96 -6.58
CA GLU A 356 -0.73 -10.94 -5.88
C GLU A 356 0.45 -10.84 -6.85
N LEU A 357 1.30 -9.84 -6.64
CA LEU A 357 2.64 -9.75 -7.24
C LEU A 357 3.65 -10.25 -6.20
N ARG A 358 4.19 -11.46 -6.43
CA ARG A 358 5.22 -12.07 -5.59
C ARG A 358 6.60 -11.61 -6.05
N LEU A 359 7.35 -11.04 -5.12
CA LEU A 359 8.76 -10.69 -5.27
C LEU A 359 9.61 -11.71 -4.49
N SER A 360 10.78 -12.04 -5.03
CA SER A 360 11.79 -12.85 -4.36
C SER A 360 13.15 -12.14 -4.45
N SER A 361 13.95 -12.28 -3.40
CA SER A 361 15.34 -11.86 -3.43
C SER A 361 16.20 -13.06 -3.87
N GLN A 362 16.69 -13.08 -5.12
CA GLN A 362 17.48 -14.23 -5.62
C GLN A 362 18.87 -14.38 -4.95
N ASP A 363 19.34 -13.39 -4.19
CA ASP A 363 20.71 -13.35 -3.62
C ASP A 363 20.79 -13.36 -2.08
N SER A 364 19.74 -13.77 -1.38
CA SER A 364 19.74 -13.71 0.10
C SER A 364 20.14 -15.03 0.75
N ALA A 365 21.30 -15.02 1.43
CA ALA A 365 21.68 -16.04 2.40
C ALA A 365 20.55 -16.28 3.44
N PRO A 366 20.41 -17.50 4.02
CA PRO A 366 19.23 -17.96 4.76
C PRO A 366 18.93 -17.26 6.11
N ASN A 367 19.55 -16.11 6.40
CA ASN A 367 19.40 -15.36 7.66
C ASN A 367 19.07 -13.87 7.40
N VAL A 368 18.08 -13.58 6.56
CA VAL A 368 17.59 -12.20 6.41
C VAL A 368 16.73 -11.82 7.62
N ASN A 369 17.09 -10.73 8.29
CA ASN A 369 16.33 -10.16 9.39
C ASN A 369 14.90 -9.81 8.93
N VAL A 370 13.87 -10.33 9.62
CA VAL A 370 12.44 -10.13 9.28
C VAL A 370 12.07 -8.64 9.17
N VAL A 371 12.71 -7.78 9.96
CA VAL A 371 12.50 -6.32 9.89
C VAL A 371 13.03 -5.74 8.57
N ALA A 372 14.13 -6.28 8.06
CA ALA A 372 14.71 -5.87 6.79
C ALA A 372 13.91 -6.39 5.59
N SER A 373 13.33 -7.60 5.69
CA SER A 373 12.50 -8.16 4.61
C SER A 373 11.14 -7.46 4.46
N HIS A 374 10.68 -6.83 5.54
CA HIS A 374 9.44 -6.03 5.60
C HIS A 374 9.66 -4.53 5.33
N ASP A 375 10.86 -4.07 5.00
CA ASP A 375 11.12 -2.64 4.78
C ASP A 375 10.58 -2.16 3.41
N LEU A 376 9.86 -1.04 3.38
CA LEU A 376 9.28 -0.49 2.15
C LEU A 376 10.35 -0.19 1.08
N ASP A 377 11.55 0.27 1.47
CA ASP A 377 12.62 0.53 0.51
C ASP A 377 13.10 -0.77 -0.15
N LEU A 378 13.07 -1.89 0.57
CA LEU A 378 13.36 -3.20 -0.02
C LEU A 378 12.29 -3.57 -1.06
N TYR A 379 11.00 -3.43 -0.72
CA TYR A 379 9.91 -3.69 -1.66
C TYR A 379 10.07 -2.89 -2.95
N LEU A 380 10.38 -1.60 -2.84
CA LEU A 380 10.53 -0.73 -4.01
C LEU A 380 11.78 -1.05 -4.84
N LYS A 381 12.88 -1.46 -4.19
CA LYS A 381 14.06 -1.97 -4.88
C LYS A 381 13.75 -3.25 -5.64
N LEU A 382 13.05 -4.20 -5.03
CA LEU A 382 12.67 -5.47 -5.67
C LEU A 382 11.74 -5.23 -6.87
N VAL A 383 10.71 -4.38 -6.73
CA VAL A 383 9.84 -3.99 -7.86
C VAL A 383 10.66 -3.37 -8.99
N ALA A 384 11.54 -2.41 -8.67
CA ALA A 384 12.39 -1.75 -9.67
C ALA A 384 13.36 -2.74 -10.36
N ALA A 385 13.87 -3.73 -9.64
CA ALA A 385 14.84 -4.72 -10.11
C ALA A 385 14.24 -5.88 -10.91
N SER A 386 12.92 -6.11 -10.83
CA SER A 386 12.20 -7.23 -11.47
C SER A 386 12.25 -7.22 -13.02
N ALA A 387 13.05 -6.34 -13.61
CA ALA A 387 13.32 -6.21 -15.05
C ALA A 387 14.66 -6.83 -15.48
N CYS A 388 15.58 -7.10 -14.56
CA CYS A 388 16.98 -7.35 -14.91
C CYS A 388 17.27 -8.83 -15.28
N GLU A 389 16.40 -9.76 -14.88
CA GLU A 389 16.68 -11.19 -15.08
C GLU A 389 16.46 -11.68 -16.52
N ASP A 390 15.55 -11.05 -17.27
CA ASP A 390 15.26 -11.50 -18.65
C ASP A 390 16.20 -10.91 -19.70
N TYR A 391 16.97 -9.86 -19.38
CA TYR A 391 17.96 -9.28 -20.30
C TYR A 391 19.35 -9.93 -20.16
N ILE A 392 19.60 -10.73 -19.12
CA ILE A 392 20.86 -11.43 -18.89
C ILE A 392 20.81 -12.90 -19.39
N ARG A 393 19.62 -13.41 -19.73
CA ARG A 393 19.40 -14.78 -20.24
C ARG A 393 19.25 -14.90 -21.76
N GLN A 394 19.53 -13.83 -22.52
CA GLN A 394 19.74 -13.86 -23.97
C GLN A 394 21.18 -13.43 -24.28
#